data_AF-A0A5K1GKK4-F1
#
_entry.id   AF-A0A5K1GKK4-F1
#
_cell.length_a   1.000
_cell.length_b   1.000
_cell.length_c   1.000
_cell.angle_alpha   90.00
_cell.angle_beta   90.00
_cell.angle_gamma   90.00
#
_symmetry.space_group_name_H-M   'P 1'
#
loop_
_entity.id
_entity.type
_entity.pdbx_description
1 polymer ?
#
loop_
_entity_poly.entity_id
_entity_poly.type
_entity_poly.pdbx_seq_one_letter_code
_entity_poly.pdbx_strand_id
1 'polypeptide(L)'
;NYVVQSVLDLKNNASWAKVKVLSMLRGRFVPLTMDKFSSNVVEKCLCVSVEKEYALIVRELLEFPDFLKLVKDSFGNYVIQSALKMWK
;
A
#
# COMPACT_ATOMS: atom_id res chain seq x y z
N ASN A 1 -0.30 10.24 -8.37
CA ASN A 1 -1.31 9.73 -7.42
C ASN A 1 -2.55 9.19 -8.14
N TYR A 2 -3.47 10.05 -8.59
CA TYR A 2 -4.77 9.65 -9.15
C TYR A 2 -4.70 8.63 -10.29
N VAL A 3 -3.82 8.82 -11.28
CA VAL A 3 -3.66 7.88 -12.40
C VAL A 3 -3.30 6.48 -11.93
N VAL A 4 -2.42 6.36 -10.93
CA VAL A 4 -2.02 5.05 -10.37
C VAL A 4 -3.20 4.39 -9.66
N GLN A 5 -3.99 5.15 -8.90
CA GLN A 5 -5.21 4.64 -8.27
C GLN A 5 -6.23 4.19 -9.33
N SER A 6 -6.40 4.95 -10.42
CA SER A 6 -7.28 4.55 -11.54
C SER A 6 -6.84 3.24 -12.19
N VAL A 7 -5.53 3.02 -12.34
CA VAL A 7 -4.99 1.74 -12.84
C VAL A 7 -5.29 0.60 -11.86
N LEU A 8 -5.16 0.83 -10.56
CA LEU A 8 -5.50 -0.15 -9.51
C LEU A 8 -7.01 -0.48 -9.47
N ASP A 9 -7.85 0.45 -9.88
CA ASP A 9 -9.31 0.31 -9.97
C ASP A 9 -9.82 -0.40 -11.24
N LEU A 10 -8.95 -0.65 -12.22
CA LEU A 10 -9.35 -1.40 -13.40
C LEU A 10 -9.89 -2.79 -13.01
N LYS A 11 -11.04 -3.15 -13.60
CA LYS A 11 -11.67 -4.47 -13.41
C LYS A 11 -10.83 -5.59 -14.06
N ASN A 12 -11.23 -6.85 -13.86
CA ASN A 12 -10.49 -8.10 -14.13
C ASN A 12 -9.63 -8.21 -15.40
N ASN A 13 -9.85 -7.39 -16.43
CA ASN A 13 -9.07 -7.42 -17.67
C ASN A 13 -7.66 -6.80 -17.55
N ALA A 14 -7.29 -6.21 -16.40
CA ALA A 14 -5.99 -5.55 -16.18
C ALA A 14 -5.26 -6.02 -14.90
N SER A 15 -5.42 -7.29 -14.51
CA SER A 15 -4.71 -7.87 -13.35
C SER A 15 -3.19 -7.71 -13.44
N TRP A 16 -2.62 -7.86 -14.65
CA TRP A 16 -1.20 -7.67 -14.92
C TRP A 16 -0.70 -6.27 -14.56
N ALA A 17 -1.52 -5.24 -14.73
CA ALA A 17 -1.16 -3.86 -14.43
C ALA A 17 -1.03 -3.64 -12.92
N LYS A 18 -1.94 -4.25 -12.13
CA LYS A 18 -1.88 -4.20 -10.65
C LYS A 18 -0.61 -4.87 -10.13
N VAL A 19 -0.31 -6.07 -10.65
CA VAL A 19 0.92 -6.80 -10.32
C VAL A 19 2.15 -5.98 -10.71
N LYS A 20 2.15 -5.34 -11.87
CA LYS A 20 3.26 -4.48 -12.32
C LYS A 20 3.47 -3.28 -11.40
N VAL A 21 2.40 -2.59 -11.02
CA VAL A 21 2.45 -1.48 -10.06
C VAL A 21 3.05 -1.95 -8.73
N LEU A 22 2.50 -3.02 -8.15
CA LEU A 22 3.00 -3.56 -6.87
C LEU A 22 4.47 -3.97 -6.94
N SER A 23 4.88 -4.60 -8.04
CA SER A 23 6.29 -4.94 -8.27
C SER A 23 7.19 -3.70 -8.34
N MET A 24 6.71 -2.57 -8.86
CA MET A 24 7.49 -1.33 -8.92
C MET A 24 7.57 -0.60 -7.58
N LEU A 25 6.58 -0.78 -6.70
CA LEU A 25 6.53 -0.13 -5.38
C LEU A 25 7.23 -0.93 -4.28
N ARG A 26 7.50 -2.22 -4.51
CA ARG A 26 8.22 -3.10 -3.58
C ARG A 26 9.56 -2.49 -3.15
N GLY A 27 9.83 -2.54 -1.85
CA GLY A 27 11.01 -1.95 -1.22
C GLY A 27 10.89 -0.44 -0.95
N ARG A 28 9.73 0.16 -1.23
CA ARG A 28 9.47 1.60 -1.04
C ARG A 28 8.16 1.90 -0.30
N PHE A 29 7.46 0.90 0.23
CA PHE A 29 6.19 1.12 0.93
C PHE A 29 6.34 2.01 2.17
N VAL A 30 7.47 1.94 2.89
CA VAL A 30 7.74 2.80 4.05
C VAL A 30 7.74 4.29 3.69
N PRO A 31 8.60 4.78 2.78
CA PRO A 31 8.57 6.20 2.39
C PRO A 31 7.28 6.59 1.66
N LEU A 32 6.67 5.69 0.89
CA LEU A 32 5.41 5.99 0.20
C LEU A 32 4.24 6.16 1.18
N THR A 33 4.26 5.44 2.30
CA THR A 33 3.25 5.50 3.37
C THR A 33 3.24 6.86 4.08
N MET A 34 4.41 7.48 4.24
CA MET A 34 4.56 8.78 4.92
C MET A 34 4.46 9.99 3.99
N ASP A 35 4.25 9.78 2.69
CA ASP A 35 4.05 10.87 1.74
C ASP A 35 2.56 11.16 1.52
N LYS A 36 2.20 12.45 1.52
CA LYS A 36 0.83 12.98 1.41
C LYS A 36 0.02 12.38 0.27
N PHE A 37 0.66 12.10 -0.86
CA PHE A 37 -0.03 11.69 -2.07
C PHE A 37 0.07 10.19 -2.28
N SER A 38 1.25 9.60 -2.09
CA SER A 38 1.43 8.17 -2.28
C SER A 38 0.85 7.32 -1.16
N SER A 39 0.57 7.86 0.04
CA SER A 39 -0.12 7.13 1.09
C SER A 39 -1.46 6.58 0.59
N ASN A 40 -2.23 7.39 -0.14
CA ASN A 40 -3.49 6.99 -0.77
C ASN A 40 -3.30 5.83 -1.77
N VAL A 41 -2.15 5.78 -2.46
CA VAL A 41 -1.82 4.68 -3.38
C VAL A 41 -1.54 3.41 -2.58
N VAL A 42 -0.83 3.50 -1.45
CA VAL A 42 -0.55 2.35 -0.59
C VAL A 42 -1.84 1.82 0.04
N GLU A 43 -2.73 2.69 0.52
CA GLU A 43 -4.08 2.29 0.99
C GLU A 43 -4.84 1.55 -0.12
N LYS A 44 -4.81 2.09 -1.34
CA LYS A 44 -5.47 1.45 -2.47
C LYS A 44 -4.88 0.09 -2.79
N CYS A 45 -3.55 -0.04 -2.76
CA CYS A 45 -2.86 -1.31 -2.91
C CYS A 45 -3.34 -2.33 -1.87
N LEU A 46 -3.45 -1.96 -0.60
CA LEU A 46 -3.95 -2.84 0.46
C LEU A 46 -5.40 -3.29 0.19
N CYS A 47 -6.25 -2.41 -0.34
CA CYS A 47 -7.65 -2.73 -0.63
C CYS A 47 -7.85 -3.69 -1.81
N VAL A 48 -6.99 -3.63 -2.83
CA VAL A 48 -7.17 -4.41 -4.08
C VAL A 48 -6.20 -5.59 -4.22
N SER A 49 -5.25 -5.74 -3.30
CA SER A 49 -4.28 -6.83 -3.31
C SER A 49 -4.94 -8.16 -2.97
N VAL A 50 -4.43 -9.24 -3.55
CA VAL A 50 -4.70 -10.59 -3.03
C VAL A 50 -3.73 -10.89 -1.87
N GLU A 51 -3.96 -12.00 -1.17
CA GLU A 51 -3.29 -12.33 0.10
C GLU A 51 -1.77 -12.23 0.04
N LYS A 52 -1.14 -12.69 -1.05
CA LYS A 52 0.31 -12.67 -1.22
C LYS A 52 0.88 -11.26 -1.29
N GLU A 53 0.28 -10.38 -2.09
CA GLU A 53 0.71 -9.00 -2.26
C GLU A 53 0.41 -8.18 -1.00
N TYR A 54 -0.74 -8.43 -0.36
CA TYR A 54 -1.09 -7.82 0.91
C TYR A 54 -0.04 -8.14 1.98
N ALA A 55 0.30 -9.43 2.15
CA ALA A 55 1.32 -9.87 3.10
C ALA A 55 2.70 -9.24 2.81
N LEU A 56 3.04 -9.02 1.54
CA LEU A 56 4.29 -8.36 1.16
C LEU A 56 4.32 -6.90 1.61
N ILE A 57 3.24 -6.15 1.38
CA ILE A 57 3.14 -4.74 1.81
C ILE A 57 3.24 -4.67 3.33
N VAL A 58 2.42 -5.44 4.05
CA VAL A 58 2.38 -5.43 5.52
C VAL A 58 3.72 -5.84 6.11
N ARG A 59 4.37 -6.86 5.55
CA ARG A 59 5.68 -7.31 6.00
C ARG A 59 6.72 -6.19 5.89
N GLU A 60 6.76 -5.47 4.77
CA GLU A 60 7.72 -4.37 4.60
C GLU A 60 7.49 -3.24 5.61
N LEU A 61 6.23 -2.93 5.92
CA LEU A 61 5.90 -1.95 6.96
C LEU A 61 6.33 -2.44 8.35
N LEU A 62 6.07 -3.70 8.70
CA LEU A 62 6.44 -4.29 10.00
C LEU A 62 7.94 -4.46 10.19
N GLU A 63 8.69 -4.70 9.11
CA GLU A 63 10.16 -4.79 9.14
C GLU A 63 10.84 -3.41 9.25
N PHE A 64 10.08 -2.31 9.18
CA PHE A 64 10.63 -0.97 9.41
C PHE A 64 11.03 -0.81 10.89
N PRO A 65 12.31 -0.51 11.20
CA PRO A 65 12.79 -0.46 12.59
C PRO A 65 12.05 0.55 13.48
N ASP A 66 11.55 1.63 12.89
CA ASP A 66 10.79 2.67 13.59
C ASP A 66 9.30 2.61 13.21
N PHE A 67 8.69 1.41 13.30
CA PHE A 67 7.28 1.22 12.97
C PHE A 67 6.33 2.23 13.65
N LEU A 68 6.64 2.63 14.90
CA LEU A 68 5.85 3.64 15.61
C LEU A 68 5.84 5.00 14.91
N LYS A 69 6.87 5.34 14.14
CA LYS A 69 6.86 6.54 13.28
C LYS A 69 5.78 6.44 12.22
N LEU A 70 5.54 5.28 11.61
CA LEU A 70 4.44 5.12 10.64
C LEU A 70 3.08 5.32 11.31
N VAL A 71 2.91 4.80 12.54
CA VAL A 71 1.67 4.94 13.32
C VAL A 71 1.41 6.39 13.72
N LYS A 72 2.45 7.17 14.02
CA LYS A 72 2.35 8.58 14.44
C LYS A 72 2.43 9.58 13.28
N ASP A 73 2.78 9.13 12.09
CA ASP A 73 2.92 9.99 10.91
C ASP A 73 1.56 10.59 10.49
N SER A 74 1.59 11.81 9.94
CA SER A 74 0.38 12.54 9.52
C SER A 74 -0.40 11.85 8.40
N PHE A 75 0.24 10.96 7.64
CA PHE A 75 -0.38 10.19 6.55
C PHE A 75 -0.29 8.69 6.80
N GLY A 76 0.84 8.22 7.34
CA GLY A 76 1.09 6.80 7.57
C GLY A 76 0.09 6.14 8.51
N ASN A 77 -0.46 6.89 9.47
CA ASN A 77 -1.47 6.39 10.40
C ASN A 77 -2.71 5.82 9.67
N TYR A 78 -3.11 6.43 8.56
CA TYR A 78 -4.26 5.96 7.76
C TYR A 78 -3.95 4.66 7.02
N VAL A 79 -2.72 4.51 6.50
CA VAL A 79 -2.26 3.28 5.86
C VAL A 79 -2.25 2.11 6.85
N ILE A 80 -1.75 2.33 8.07
CA ILE A 80 -1.74 1.30 9.12
C ILE A 80 -3.17 0.90 9.52
N GLN A 81 -4.08 1.86 9.67
CA GLN A 81 -5.49 1.57 9.95
C GLN A 81 -6.16 0.80 8.80
N SER A 82 -5.85 1.17 7.56
CA SER A 82 -6.34 0.48 6.36
C SER A 82 -5.84 -0.96 6.29
N ALA A 83 -4.57 -1.23 6.62
CA ALA A 83 -4.07 -2.60 6.76
C ALA A 83 -4.86 -3.38 7.82
N LEU A 84 -4.98 -2.85 9.04
CA LEU A 84 -5.74 -3.52 10.11
C LEU A 84 -7.19 -3.81 9.74
N LYS A 85 -7.86 -2.90 9.03
CA LYS A 85 -9.25 -3.06 8.58
C LYS A 85 -9.42 -4.13 7.49
N MET A 86 -8.41 -4.31 6.64
CA MET A 86 -8.44 -5.26 5.54
C MET A 86 -7.95 -6.66 5.92
N TRP A 87 -7.35 -6.82 7.10
CA TRP A 87 -6.96 -8.12 7.63
C TRP A 87 -8.21 -9.02 7.82
N LYS A 88 -8.21 -10.17 7.16
CA LYS A 88 -9.21 -11.24 7.26
C LYS A 88 -8.59 -12.53 7.76
#